data_AF-A0A6V7UKK1-F1
#
_entry.id   AF-A0A6V7UKK1-F1
#
_cell.length_a   1.000
_cell.length_b   1.000
_cell.length_c   1.000
_cell.angle_alpha   90.00
_cell.angle_beta   90.00
_cell.angle_gamma   90.00
#
_symmetry.space_group_name_H-M   'P 1'
#
loop_
_entity.id
_entity.type
_entity.pdbx_description
1 polymer ?
#
loop_
_entity_poly.entity_id
_entity_poly.type
_entity_poly.pdbx_seq_one_letter_code
_entity_poly.pdbx_strand_id
1 'polypeptide(L)'
;MGKAHLSCFKELIKKERKWEYLVTLQNHDIQIKTNEEMVQIFKWLDGACDAEYNFHSKVERDRLDGLNKKFNWTFESLKIFKDASLNKRFNEQGLPLKLSLASGNIQASLARPFVEFIVNKLDLTTMLDQLDNWEYAGDEFFYSNTFGFRRFKST
;
A
#
# COMPACT_ATOMS: atom_id res chain seq x y z
N MET A 1 1.13 2.49 12.33
CA MET A 1 0.49 3.59 11.55
C MET A 1 -0.52 3.11 10.51
N GLY A 2 -0.23 2.05 9.75
CA GLY A 2 -1.11 1.56 8.67
C GLY A 2 -2.56 1.24 9.09
N LYS A 3 -2.78 0.70 10.31
CA LYS A 3 -4.12 0.46 10.86
C LYS A 3 -4.96 1.75 10.98
N ALA A 4 -4.34 2.86 11.39
CA ALA A 4 -5.03 4.15 11.50
C ALA A 4 -5.45 4.67 10.12
N HIS A 5 -4.54 4.64 9.14
CA HIS A 5 -4.85 5.00 7.75
C HIS A 5 -5.98 4.13 7.18
N LEU A 6 -5.95 2.81 7.38
CA LEU A 6 -7.00 1.90 6.91
C LEU A 6 -8.36 2.21 7.55
N SER A 7 -8.40 2.61 8.82
CA SER A 7 -9.63 3.07 9.47
C SER A 7 -10.18 4.33 8.80
N CYS A 8 -9.33 5.33 8.54
CA CYS A 8 -9.71 6.53 7.80
C CYS A 8 -10.22 6.20 6.39
N PHE A 9 -9.57 5.27 5.68
CA PHE A 9 -9.99 4.88 4.33
C PHE A 9 -11.40 4.29 4.32
N LYS A 10 -11.73 3.43 5.29
CA LYS A 10 -13.08 2.86 5.44
C LYS A 10 -14.15 3.94 5.60
N GLU A 11 -13.84 5.00 6.34
CA GLU A 11 -14.74 6.13 6.51
C GLU A 11 -14.82 7.02 5.27
N LEU A 12 -13.70 7.20 4.56
CA LEU A 12 -13.61 8.09 3.41
C LEU A 12 -14.23 7.52 2.13
N ILE A 13 -14.29 6.18 1.97
CA ILE A 13 -14.90 5.56 0.78
C ILE A 13 -16.45 5.53 0.81
N LYS A 14 -17.08 5.99 1.89
CA LYS A 14 -18.54 6.02 1.98
C LYS A 14 -19.15 6.87 0.87
N LYS A 15 -20.30 6.43 0.32
CA LYS A 15 -20.89 6.96 -0.93
C LYS A 15 -21.19 8.46 -0.88
N GLU A 16 -21.52 8.98 0.30
CA GLU A 16 -21.81 10.39 0.54
C GLU A 16 -20.58 11.31 0.38
N ARG A 17 -19.37 10.76 0.45
CA ARG A 17 -18.12 11.52 0.31
C ARG A 17 -17.67 11.51 -1.15
N LYS A 18 -17.55 12.70 -1.73
CA LYS A 18 -17.12 12.91 -3.12
C LYS A 18 -15.73 13.53 -3.14
N TRP A 19 -14.75 12.76 -3.60
CA TRP A 19 -13.34 13.13 -3.73
C TRP A 19 -12.69 12.25 -4.82
N GLU A 20 -11.58 12.71 -5.37
CA GLU A 20 -10.83 12.00 -6.42
C GLU A 20 -9.49 11.46 -5.92
N TYR A 21 -8.81 12.24 -5.07
CA TYR A 21 -7.55 11.87 -4.43
C TYR A 21 -7.63 11.98 -2.91
N LEU A 22 -6.93 11.07 -2.23
CA LEU A 22 -6.68 11.10 -0.80
C LEU A 22 -5.19 11.34 -0.59
N VAL A 23 -4.85 12.37 0.18
CA VAL A 23 -3.47 12.65 0.59
C VAL A 23 -3.31 12.25 2.06
N THR A 24 -2.29 11.45 2.36
CA THR A 24 -1.98 11.08 3.75
C THR A 24 -1.05 12.12 4.37
N LEU A 25 -1.40 12.57 5.57
CA LEU A 25 -0.66 13.62 6.29
C LEU A 25 -0.46 13.21 7.75
N GLN A 26 0.63 13.70 8.32
CA GLN A 26 0.94 13.70 9.74
C GLN A 26 0.73 15.09 10.33
N ASN A 27 0.67 15.17 11.65
CA ASN A 27 0.39 16.42 12.37
C ASN A 27 1.40 17.55 12.12
N HIS A 28 2.60 17.23 11.63
CA HIS A 28 3.67 18.18 11.36
C HIS A 28 3.86 18.47 9.87
N ASP A 29 3.01 17.91 9.00
CA ASP A 29 3.05 18.20 7.58
C ASP A 29 2.44 19.57 7.27
N ILE A 30 3.12 20.33 6.42
CA ILE A 30 2.66 21.64 5.93
C ILE A 30 2.61 21.57 4.40
N GLN A 31 1.49 22.00 3.82
CA GLN A 31 1.33 22.07 2.37
C GLN A 31 2.16 23.22 1.80
N ILE A 32 3.00 22.91 0.80
CA ILE A 32 3.84 23.89 0.10
C ILE A 32 3.30 24.28 -1.29
N LYS A 33 2.11 23.79 -1.63
CA LYS A 33 1.37 24.08 -2.86
C LYS A 33 0.00 24.62 -2.50
N THR A 34 -0.49 25.55 -3.32
CA THR A 34 -1.86 26.01 -3.25
C THR A 34 -2.83 24.89 -3.65
N ASN A 35 -4.10 25.04 -3.27
CA ASN A 35 -5.13 24.08 -3.67
C ASN A 35 -5.26 23.97 -5.21
N GLU A 36 -5.12 25.08 -5.94
CA GLU A 36 -5.17 25.08 -7.41
C GLU A 36 -4.03 24.26 -8.02
N GLU A 37 -2.80 24.46 -7.54
CA GLU A 37 -1.64 23.66 -7.97
C GLU A 37 -1.83 22.17 -7.67
N MET A 38 -2.34 21.83 -6.48
CA MET A 38 -2.61 20.43 -6.11
C MET A 38 -3.66 19.79 -7.03
N VAL A 39 -4.76 20.50 -7.33
CA VAL A 39 -5.78 20.03 -8.28
C VAL A 39 -5.17 19.83 -9.67
N GLN A 40 -4.29 20.72 -10.12
CA GLN A 40 -3.64 20.59 -11.42
C GLN A 40 -2.69 19.38 -11.46
N ILE A 41 -1.93 19.13 -10.39
CA ILE A 41 -1.08 17.94 -10.25
C ILE A 41 -1.93 16.66 -10.32
N PHE A 42 -3.05 16.60 -9.60
CA PHE A 42 -3.93 15.42 -9.63
C PHE A 42 -4.58 15.17 -10.99
N LYS A 43 -4.92 16.24 -11.73
CA LYS A 43 -5.35 16.12 -13.13
C LYS A 43 -4.26 15.53 -14.03
N TRP A 44 -3.00 15.89 -13.81
CA TRP A 44 -1.87 15.29 -14.55
C TRP A 44 -1.58 13.84 -14.15
N LEU A 45 -1.83 13.47 -12.89
CA LEU A 45 -1.69 12.09 -12.44
C LEU A 45 -2.77 11.17 -12.99
N ASP A 46 -3.96 11.67 -13.35
CA ASP A 46 -5.02 10.94 -14.06
C ASP A 46 -5.32 9.53 -13.50
N GLY A 47 -5.58 9.47 -12.19
CA GLY A 47 -5.85 8.21 -11.49
C GLY A 47 -4.62 7.35 -11.20
N ALA A 48 -3.40 7.83 -11.52
CA ALA A 48 -2.17 7.30 -10.95
C ALA A 48 -2.06 7.69 -9.47
N CYS A 49 -1.47 6.81 -8.67
CA CYS A 49 -1.14 7.12 -7.30
C CYS A 49 0.34 7.49 -7.23
N ASP A 50 0.67 8.35 -6.26
CA ASP A 50 2.02 8.79 -5.98
C ASP A 50 2.43 8.31 -4.58
N ALA A 51 3.57 7.62 -4.50
CA ALA A 51 4.14 7.11 -3.27
C ALA A 51 5.64 6.83 -3.48
N GLU A 52 6.40 6.95 -2.39
CA GLU A 52 7.84 6.75 -2.43
C GLU A 52 8.21 5.26 -2.55
N TYR A 53 9.26 4.97 -3.33
CA TYR A 53 9.83 3.65 -3.54
C TYR A 53 11.35 3.70 -3.41
N ASN A 54 11.89 3.01 -2.40
CA ASN A 54 13.31 3.00 -2.08
C ASN A 54 13.93 1.60 -2.21
N PHE A 55 14.97 1.50 -3.05
CA PHE A 55 15.78 0.27 -3.22
C PHE A 55 17.30 0.52 -3.19
N HIS A 56 17.71 1.78 -3.03
CA HIS A 56 19.05 2.20 -3.43
C HIS A 56 20.11 2.04 -2.35
N SER A 57 19.75 2.19 -1.06
CA SER A 57 20.72 2.11 0.02
C SER A 57 20.96 0.66 0.46
N LYS A 58 22.17 0.38 0.97
CA LYS A 58 22.48 -0.93 1.58
C LYS A 58 21.57 -1.20 2.78
N VAL A 59 21.33 -0.18 3.60
CA VAL A 59 20.48 -0.26 4.79
C VAL A 59 19.06 -0.71 4.42
N GLU A 60 18.47 -0.13 3.36
CA GLU A 60 17.13 -0.52 2.91
C GLU A 60 17.09 -1.96 2.40
N ARG A 61 18.12 -2.39 1.67
CA ARG A 61 18.22 -3.79 1.23
C ARG A 61 18.36 -4.76 2.40
N ASP A 62 19.19 -4.43 3.39
CA ASP A 62 19.39 -5.26 4.58
C ASP A 62 18.08 -5.37 5.40
N ARG A 63 17.29 -4.29 5.49
CA ARG A 63 15.95 -4.29 6.12
C ARG A 63 14.97 -5.18 5.36
N LEU A 64 14.90 -5.05 4.04
CA LEU A 64 14.04 -5.88 3.18
C LEU A 64 14.42 -7.38 3.28
N ASP A 65 15.71 -7.69 3.31
CA ASP A 65 16.20 -9.05 3.52
C ASP A 65 15.79 -9.59 4.89
N GLY A 66 15.89 -8.77 5.93
CA GLY A 66 15.43 -9.11 7.28
C GLY A 66 13.94 -9.44 7.32
N LEU A 67 13.09 -8.61 6.71
CA LEU A 67 11.65 -8.85 6.59
C LEU A 67 11.33 -10.14 5.82
N ASN A 68 12.02 -10.39 4.71
CA ASN A 68 11.85 -11.61 3.91
C ASN A 68 12.29 -12.88 4.66
N LYS A 69 13.24 -12.78 5.59
CA LYS A 69 13.68 -13.90 6.43
C LYS A 69 12.74 -14.13 7.62
N LYS A 70 12.19 -13.07 8.20
CA LYS A 70 11.35 -13.15 9.40
C LYS A 70 9.90 -13.56 9.10
N PHE A 71 9.36 -13.13 7.96
CA PHE A 71 7.94 -13.27 7.65
C PHE A 71 7.66 -13.90 6.29
N ASN A 72 6.48 -14.50 6.16
CA ASN A 72 6.01 -15.11 4.92
C ASN A 72 5.05 -14.16 4.18
N TRP A 73 5.50 -13.71 3.01
CA TRP A 73 4.82 -12.72 2.17
C TRP A 73 4.03 -13.33 1.01
N THR A 74 3.78 -14.65 1.03
CA THR A 74 2.91 -15.31 0.05
C THR A 74 1.46 -14.89 0.23
N PHE A 75 0.70 -14.83 -0.87
CA PHE A 75 -0.70 -14.41 -0.83
C PHE A 75 -1.54 -15.31 0.06
N GLU A 76 -1.25 -16.60 0.05
CA GLU A 76 -1.89 -17.61 0.90
C GLU A 76 -1.59 -17.38 2.38
N SER A 77 -0.31 -17.17 2.75
CA SER A 77 0.06 -16.93 4.14
C SER A 77 -0.53 -15.63 4.69
N LEU A 78 -0.63 -14.61 3.85
CA LEU A 78 -1.17 -13.30 4.22
C LEU A 78 -2.70 -13.27 4.20
N LYS A 79 -3.36 -14.21 3.52
CA LYS A 79 -4.80 -14.16 3.21
C LYS A 79 -5.19 -12.80 2.61
N ILE A 80 -4.35 -12.29 1.73
CA ILE A 80 -4.31 -10.87 1.36
C ILE A 80 -5.56 -10.38 0.64
N PHE A 81 -6.26 -11.26 -0.07
CA PHE A 81 -7.55 -10.99 -0.68
C PHE A 81 -8.67 -11.54 0.20
N LYS A 82 -9.75 -10.76 0.32
CA LYS A 82 -10.99 -11.22 1.00
C LYS A 82 -11.62 -12.40 0.29
N ASP A 83 -11.50 -12.44 -1.04
CA ASP A 83 -11.84 -13.62 -1.82
C ASP A 83 -10.71 -14.65 -1.71
N ALA A 84 -10.96 -15.70 -0.93
CA ALA A 84 -9.99 -16.75 -0.65
C ALA A 84 -9.47 -17.47 -1.90
N SER A 85 -10.24 -17.49 -2.99
CA SER A 85 -9.81 -18.11 -4.25
C SER A 85 -8.61 -17.39 -4.87
N LEU A 86 -8.46 -16.08 -4.63
CA LEU A 86 -7.39 -15.27 -5.19
C LEU A 86 -6.06 -15.43 -4.42
N ASN A 87 -6.07 -16.06 -3.24
CA ASN A 87 -4.89 -16.23 -2.41
C ASN A 87 -4.04 -17.46 -2.82
N LYS A 88 -4.62 -18.41 -3.54
CA LYS A 88 -3.94 -19.65 -3.99
C LYS A 88 -3.44 -19.53 -5.43
N ARG A 89 -2.66 -18.49 -5.70
CA ARG A 89 -2.07 -18.22 -7.03
C ARG A 89 -0.60 -18.67 -7.06
N PHE A 90 -0.20 -19.18 -8.20
CA PHE A 90 1.18 -19.61 -8.47
C PHE A 90 1.73 -18.83 -9.66
N ASN A 91 3.04 -18.60 -9.68
CA ASN A 91 3.73 -18.05 -10.84
C ASN A 91 3.95 -19.13 -11.91
N GLU A 92 4.54 -18.74 -13.04
CA GLU A 92 4.83 -19.63 -14.18
C GLU A 92 5.75 -20.81 -13.79
N GLN A 93 6.52 -20.68 -12.71
CA GLN A 93 7.41 -21.71 -12.18
C GLN A 93 6.72 -22.62 -11.15
N GLY A 94 5.41 -22.47 -10.91
CA GLY A 94 4.66 -23.26 -9.95
C GLY A 94 4.92 -22.89 -8.48
N LEU A 95 5.55 -21.74 -8.21
CA LEU A 95 5.79 -21.25 -6.86
C LEU A 95 4.64 -20.35 -6.37
N PRO A 96 4.26 -20.42 -5.08
CA PRO A 96 3.25 -19.53 -4.52
C PRO A 96 3.60 -18.05 -4.77
N LEU A 97 2.61 -17.30 -5.26
CA LEU A 97 2.77 -15.90 -5.53
C LEU A 97 2.99 -15.12 -4.23
N LYS A 98 3.99 -14.23 -4.22
CA LYS A 98 4.39 -13.44 -3.06
C LYS A 98 4.43 -11.95 -3.36
N LEU A 99 4.26 -11.13 -2.32
CA LEU A 99 4.49 -9.69 -2.43
C LEU A 99 5.95 -9.42 -2.76
N SER A 100 6.16 -8.53 -3.72
CA SER A 100 7.48 -7.97 -3.97
C SER A 100 7.68 -6.82 -3.00
N LEU A 101 8.52 -7.03 -1.98
CA LEU A 101 8.73 -6.02 -0.96
C LEU A 101 9.51 -4.81 -1.49
N ALA A 102 9.07 -3.64 -1.06
CA ALA A 102 9.69 -2.36 -1.28
C ALA A 102 9.64 -1.53 0.00
N SER A 103 10.64 -0.68 0.20
CA SER A 103 10.61 0.36 1.22
C SER A 103 10.10 1.67 0.60
N GLY A 104 9.68 2.60 1.43
CA GLY A 104 9.10 3.87 1.00
C GLY A 104 8.83 4.76 2.20
N ASN A 105 7.79 5.57 2.07
CA ASN A 105 7.38 6.49 3.12
C ASN A 105 5.86 6.41 3.34
N ILE A 106 5.40 7.08 4.38
CA ILE A 106 4.00 7.06 4.84
C ILE A 106 3.13 8.15 4.19
N GLN A 107 3.75 9.11 3.51
CA GLN A 107 3.09 10.10 2.67
C GLN A 107 2.80 9.49 1.29
N ALA A 108 1.55 9.57 0.87
CA ALA A 108 1.09 9.11 -0.43
C ALA A 108 -0.10 9.94 -0.91
N SER A 109 -0.22 10.07 -2.22
CA SER A 109 -1.43 10.58 -2.89
C SER A 109 -2.12 9.43 -3.62
N LEU A 110 -3.29 9.04 -3.13
CA LEU A 110 -4.00 7.84 -3.56
C LEU A 110 -5.24 8.20 -4.36
N ALA A 111 -5.34 7.72 -5.59
CA ALA A 111 -6.55 7.82 -6.38
C ALA A 111 -7.69 7.01 -5.73
N ARG A 112 -8.92 7.55 -5.75
CA ARG A 112 -10.09 6.91 -5.13
C ARG A 112 -10.31 5.45 -5.52
N PRO A 113 -10.23 5.06 -6.81
CA PRO A 113 -10.41 3.66 -7.19
C PRO A 113 -9.40 2.72 -6.55
N PHE A 114 -8.20 3.21 -6.23
CA PHE A 114 -7.18 2.42 -5.53
C PHE A 114 -7.48 2.28 -4.04
N VAL A 115 -7.95 3.34 -3.37
CA VAL A 115 -8.39 3.27 -1.97
C VAL A 115 -9.60 2.33 -1.84
N GLU A 116 -10.55 2.41 -2.78
CA GLU A 116 -11.69 1.49 -2.83
C GLU A 116 -11.24 0.05 -3.05
N PHE A 117 -10.23 -0.19 -3.89
CA PHE A 117 -9.64 -1.51 -4.06
C PHE A 117 -9.04 -2.03 -2.74
N ILE A 118 -8.21 -1.22 -2.07
CA ILE A 118 -7.63 -1.56 -0.77
C ILE A 118 -8.73 -1.96 0.22
N VAL A 119 -9.72 -1.08 0.41
CA VAL A 119 -10.74 -1.29 1.44
C VAL A 119 -11.68 -2.44 1.10
N ASN A 120 -12.08 -2.58 -0.17
CA ASN A 120 -13.13 -3.51 -0.55
C ASN A 120 -12.59 -4.90 -0.93
N LYS A 121 -11.38 -5.00 -1.47
CA LYS A 121 -10.84 -6.26 -2.02
C LYS A 121 -9.78 -6.91 -1.15
N LEU A 122 -9.02 -6.13 -0.38
CA LEU A 122 -7.92 -6.66 0.42
C LEU A 122 -8.32 -6.92 1.87
N ASP A 123 -7.73 -7.94 2.46
CA ASP A 123 -7.64 -8.13 3.91
C ASP A 123 -6.18 -7.91 4.33
N LEU A 124 -5.92 -6.73 4.87
CA LEU A 124 -4.57 -6.30 5.23
C LEU A 124 -4.20 -6.66 6.68
N THR A 125 -5.05 -7.40 7.39
CA THR A 125 -4.90 -7.68 8.83
C THR A 125 -3.57 -8.38 9.12
N THR A 126 -3.31 -9.52 8.48
CA THR A 126 -2.06 -10.28 8.68
C THR A 126 -0.83 -9.51 8.23
N MET A 127 -0.92 -8.76 7.12
CA MET A 127 0.19 -7.95 6.62
C MET A 127 0.55 -6.84 7.62
N LEU A 128 -0.44 -6.11 8.12
CA LEU A 128 -0.24 -5.06 9.12
C LEU A 128 0.26 -5.63 10.45
N ASP A 129 -0.21 -6.80 10.87
CA ASP A 129 0.31 -7.46 12.08
C ASP A 129 1.77 -7.88 11.94
N GLN A 130 2.20 -8.37 10.76
CA GLN A 130 3.61 -8.67 10.50
C GLN A 130 4.46 -7.40 10.56
N LEU A 131 4.00 -6.31 9.92
CA LEU A 131 4.70 -5.02 9.92
C LEU A 131 4.75 -4.37 11.30
N ASP A 132 3.68 -4.44 12.09
CA ASP A 132 3.65 -3.95 13.47
C ASP A 132 4.58 -4.76 14.40
N ASN A 133 4.88 -6.03 14.06
CA ASN A 133 5.84 -6.88 14.77
C ASN A 133 7.29 -6.79 14.22
N TRP A 134 7.53 -5.86 13.29
CA TRP A 134 8.87 -5.52 12.84
C TRP A 134 9.54 -4.52 13.79
N GLU A 135 10.87 -4.54 13.85
CA GLU A 135 11.63 -3.82 14.87
C GLU A 135 11.62 -2.30 14.66
N TYR A 136 11.72 -1.83 13.42
CA TYR A 136 11.87 -0.39 13.13
C TYR A 136 11.20 0.03 11.82
N ALA A 137 10.39 1.08 11.91
CA ALA A 137 9.72 1.75 10.80
C ALA A 137 8.99 0.77 9.87
N GLY A 138 8.20 -0.14 10.46
CA GLY A 138 7.38 -1.11 9.72
C GLY A 138 6.32 -0.46 8.81
N ASP A 139 5.92 0.78 9.13
CA ASP A 139 4.96 1.56 8.37
C ASP A 139 5.49 2.08 7.02
N GLU A 140 6.81 2.24 6.86
CA GLU A 140 7.47 2.59 5.59
C GLU A 140 7.29 1.51 4.50
N PHE A 141 6.96 0.28 4.90
CA PHE A 141 6.68 -0.82 3.99
C PHE A 141 5.19 -0.93 3.65
N PHE A 142 4.32 -0.08 4.17
CA PHE A 142 2.89 -0.25 3.95
C PHE A 142 2.49 0.09 2.52
N TYR A 143 2.61 1.36 2.12
CA TYR A 143 2.10 1.84 0.84
C TYR A 143 2.83 1.23 -0.34
N SER A 144 4.15 1.24 -0.29
CA SER A 144 5.06 0.66 -1.29
C SER A 144 4.68 -0.79 -1.65
N ASN A 145 4.19 -1.58 -0.70
CA ASN A 145 3.79 -2.98 -0.93
C ASN A 145 2.33 -3.14 -1.34
N THR A 146 1.46 -2.18 -1.03
CA THR A 146 0.07 -2.18 -1.51
C THR A 146 -0.07 -1.87 -3.01
N PHE A 147 0.85 -1.12 -3.65
CA PHE A 147 0.72 -0.92 -5.10
C PHE A 147 1.24 -2.09 -5.94
N GLY A 148 1.97 -3.04 -5.33
CA GLY A 148 2.35 -4.28 -6.00
C GLY A 148 1.16 -5.08 -6.53
N PHE A 149 -0.05 -4.82 -6.03
CA PHE A 149 -1.28 -5.47 -6.48
C PHE A 149 -1.79 -4.99 -7.85
N ARG A 150 -1.36 -3.82 -8.34
CA ARG A 150 -1.87 -3.26 -9.61
C ARG A 150 -1.47 -4.11 -10.82
N ARG A 151 -0.40 -4.91 -10.69
CA ARG A 151 0.03 -5.92 -11.70
C ARG A 151 -0.90 -7.12 -11.84
N PHE A 152 -1.91 -7.27 -10.99
CA PHE A 152 -2.87 -8.39 -11.07
C PHE A 152 -4.25 -7.97 -11.62
N LYS A 153 -4.40 -6.72 -12.08
CA LYS A 153 -5.53 -6.29 -12.92
C LYS A 153 -5.32 -6.71 -14.37
N SER A 154 -5.29 -8.01 -14.62
CA SER A 154 -5.41 -8.58 -15.97
C SER A 154 -5.63 -10.09 -15.85
N THR A 155 -6.84 -10.46 -15.43
CA THR A 155 -7.56 -11.66 -15.89
C THR A 155 -9.02 -11.49 -15.56
#